data_AF-A0A1L5KN30-F1
#
_entry.id   AF-A0A1L5KN30-F1
#
_cell.length_a   1.000
_cell.length_b   1.000
_cell.length_c   1.000
_cell.angle_alpha   90.00
_cell.angle_beta   90.00
_cell.angle_gamma   90.00
#
_symmetry.space_group_name_H-M   'P 1'
#
loop_
_entity.id
_entity.type
_entity.pdbx_description
1 polymer ?
#
loop_
_entity_poly.entity_id
_entity_poly.type
_entity_poly.pdbx_seq_one_letter_code
_entity_poly.pdbx_strand_id
1 'polypeptide(L)'
;KRKIPLVIANARLSARSAAGYAKLGKFVRRLLRRITLIAAQNEEDGARFVALGAKNNQVTVTGSLKFDISVTPQLAAKAVTLRRQWAPHRPVWIATSTQPHIRHCYSNSRIYCSSWYPVIQNASRMRLILSARLD
;
A
#
# COMPACT_ATOMS: atom_id res chain seq x y z
N LYS A 1 -2.29 -28.85 20.52
CA LYS A 1 -2.42 -27.53 19.84
C LYS A 1 -1.81 -26.45 20.73
N ARG A 2 -0.82 -25.68 20.28
CA ARG A 2 -0.30 -24.53 21.03
C ARG A 2 -1.31 -23.38 20.94
N LYS A 3 -1.63 -22.72 22.06
CA LYS A 3 -2.57 -21.58 22.15
C LYS A 3 -1.91 -20.28 21.67
N ILE A 4 -1.38 -20.28 20.45
CA ILE A 4 -0.72 -19.09 19.88
C ILE A 4 -1.81 -18.22 19.24
N PRO A 5 -1.95 -16.94 19.65
CA PRO A 5 -2.92 -16.03 19.04
C PRO A 5 -2.53 -15.73 17.59
N LEU A 6 -3.53 -15.75 16.70
CA LEU A 6 -3.35 -15.41 15.28
C LEU A 6 -4.00 -14.06 15.01
N VAL A 7 -3.21 -13.09 14.56
CA VAL A 7 -3.68 -11.74 14.25
C VAL A 7 -3.48 -11.46 12.77
N ILE A 8 -4.53 -10.96 12.10
CA ILE A 8 -4.39 -10.33 10.78
C ILE A 8 -4.33 -8.82 10.99
N ALA A 9 -3.16 -8.24 10.73
CA ALA A 9 -2.95 -6.80 10.78
C ALA A 9 -3.30 -6.13 9.45
N ASN A 10 -3.80 -4.88 9.51
CA ASN A 10 -4.03 -4.02 8.34
C ASN A 10 -4.86 -4.72 7.24
N ALA A 11 -5.85 -5.51 7.64
CA ALA A 11 -6.62 -6.41 6.79
C ALA A 11 -7.47 -5.63 5.78
N ARG A 12 -7.46 -6.07 4.53
CA ARG A 12 -8.33 -5.58 3.45
C ARG A 12 -9.06 -6.73 2.81
N LEU A 13 -10.30 -6.51 2.42
CA LEU A 13 -11.08 -7.51 1.73
C LEU A 13 -11.94 -6.85 0.67
N SER A 14 -11.52 -6.96 -0.59
CA SER A 14 -12.29 -6.43 -1.71
C SER A 14 -13.64 -7.14 -1.84
N ALA A 15 -14.65 -6.47 -2.41
CA ALA A 15 -15.95 -7.06 -2.69
C ALA A 15 -15.84 -8.33 -3.56
N ARG A 16 -14.95 -8.33 -4.56
CA ARG A 16 -14.68 -9.49 -5.43
C ARG A 16 -14.13 -10.68 -4.62
N SER A 17 -13.17 -10.44 -3.73
CA SER A 17 -12.61 -11.48 -2.87
C SER A 17 -13.63 -12.00 -1.88
N ALA A 18 -14.44 -11.11 -1.28
CA ALA A 18 -15.51 -11.49 -0.37
C ALA A 18 -16.52 -12.42 -1.07
N ALA A 19 -16.97 -12.07 -2.28
CA ALA A 19 -17.86 -12.92 -3.07
C ALA A 19 -17.21 -14.28 -3.41
N GLY A 20 -15.91 -14.30 -3.73
CA GLY A 20 -15.17 -15.53 -3.97
C GLY A 20 -15.10 -16.43 -2.72
N TYR A 21 -14.82 -15.85 -1.56
CA TYR A 21 -14.75 -16.58 -0.28
C TYR A 21 -16.12 -17.04 0.22
N ALA A 22 -17.18 -16.30 -0.08
CA ALA A 22 -18.54 -16.69 0.25
C ALA A 22 -18.92 -18.04 -0.40
N LYS A 23 -18.40 -18.33 -1.61
CA LYS A 23 -18.62 -19.63 -2.29
C LYS A 23 -18.04 -20.82 -1.53
N LEU A 24 -16.98 -20.61 -0.74
CA LEU A 24 -16.36 -21.63 0.10
C LEU A 24 -17.08 -21.81 1.45
N GLY A 25 -18.04 -20.91 1.76
CA GLY A 25 -19.01 -21.01 2.84
C GLY A 25 -18.42 -21.45 4.19
N LYS A 26 -18.77 -22.68 4.60
CA LYS A 26 -18.40 -23.24 5.91
C LYS A 26 -16.90 -23.32 6.16
N PHE A 27 -16.08 -23.49 5.12
CA PHE A 27 -14.63 -23.57 5.26
C PHE A 27 -14.04 -22.24 5.73
N VAL A 28 -14.37 -21.14 5.02
CA VAL A 28 -13.89 -19.79 5.35
C VAL A 28 -14.40 -19.38 6.73
N ARG A 29 -15.68 -19.60 7.02
CA ARG A 29 -16.24 -19.33 8.36
C ARG A 29 -15.48 -20.04 9.48
N ARG A 30 -15.10 -21.31 9.28
CA ARG A 30 -14.33 -22.08 10.28
C ARG A 30 -12.91 -21.55 10.44
N LEU A 31 -12.30 -21.11 9.35
CA LEU A 31 -10.97 -20.51 9.36
C LEU A 31 -10.98 -19.15 10.09
N LEU A 32 -11.90 -18.26 9.74
CA LEU A 32 -12.03 -16.93 10.35
C LEU A 32 -12.29 -17.03 11.86
N ARG A 33 -13.11 -18.00 12.30
CA ARG A 33 -13.38 -18.22 13.74
C ARG A 33 -12.15 -18.63 14.56
N ARG A 34 -11.09 -19.12 13.92
CA ARG A 34 -9.81 -19.47 14.59
C ARG A 34 -8.86 -18.29 14.69
N ILE A 35 -9.14 -17.18 14.03
CA ILE A 35 -8.34 -15.96 14.09
C ILE A 35 -8.67 -15.25 15.40
N THR A 36 -7.65 -14.81 16.12
CA THR A 36 -7.82 -14.10 17.39
C THR A 36 -8.29 -12.66 17.16
N LEU A 37 -7.67 -11.96 16.21
CA LEU A 37 -8.00 -10.57 15.87
C LEU A 37 -7.80 -10.29 14.39
N ILE A 38 -8.71 -9.52 13.80
CA ILE A 38 -8.66 -8.97 12.45
C ILE A 38 -8.72 -7.45 12.59
N ALA A 39 -7.56 -6.80 12.43
CA ALA A 39 -7.44 -5.35 12.40
C ALA A 39 -7.72 -4.85 10.98
N ALA A 40 -8.98 -4.53 10.68
CA ALA A 40 -9.44 -4.08 9.37
C ALA A 40 -9.08 -2.60 9.12
N GLN A 41 -8.82 -2.25 7.86
CA GLN A 41 -8.45 -0.89 7.51
C GLN A 41 -9.62 0.10 7.57
N ASN A 42 -10.82 -0.35 7.23
CA ASN A 42 -12.03 0.47 7.23
C ASN A 42 -13.25 -0.39 7.59
N GLU A 43 -14.39 0.27 7.76
CA GLU A 43 -15.65 -0.37 8.13
C GLU A 43 -16.13 -1.37 7.09
N GLU A 44 -15.97 -1.07 5.79
CA GLU A 44 -16.41 -1.96 4.71
C GLU A 44 -15.66 -3.30 4.73
N ASP A 45 -14.34 -3.26 4.91
CA ASP A 45 -13.49 -4.43 5.03
C ASP A 45 -13.91 -5.25 6.25
N GLY A 46 -14.13 -4.59 7.39
CA GLY A 46 -14.62 -5.23 8.62
C GLY A 46 -15.97 -5.92 8.44
N ALA A 47 -16.94 -5.23 7.83
CA ALA A 47 -18.26 -5.76 7.54
C ALA A 47 -18.21 -7.00 6.64
N ARG A 48 -17.32 -7.02 5.63
CA ARG A 48 -17.14 -8.19 4.77
C ARG A 48 -16.57 -9.38 5.53
N PHE A 49 -15.63 -9.19 6.47
CA PHE A 49 -15.14 -10.28 7.31
C PHE A 49 -16.24 -10.87 8.21
N VAL A 50 -17.07 -10.01 8.80
CA VAL A 50 -18.22 -10.43 9.60
C VAL A 50 -19.21 -11.21 8.74
N ALA A 51 -19.53 -10.73 7.54
CA ALA A 51 -20.42 -11.40 6.59
C ALA A 51 -19.89 -12.80 6.18
N LEU A 52 -18.57 -12.98 6.09
CA LEU A 52 -17.93 -14.28 5.84
C LEU A 52 -17.88 -15.21 7.07
N GLY A 53 -18.29 -14.71 8.24
CA GLY A 53 -18.48 -15.50 9.46
C GLY A 53 -17.38 -15.34 10.52
N ALA A 54 -16.55 -14.30 10.44
CA ALA A 54 -15.80 -13.81 11.60
C ALA A 54 -16.77 -13.36 12.70
N LYS A 55 -16.36 -13.46 13.98
CA LYS A 55 -17.15 -12.90 15.07
C LYS A 55 -16.93 -11.39 15.14
N ASN A 56 -17.96 -10.62 15.51
CA ASN A 56 -17.84 -9.17 15.70
C ASN A 56 -16.71 -8.80 16.68
N ASN A 57 -16.56 -9.56 17.77
CA ASN A 57 -15.51 -9.34 18.76
C ASN A 57 -14.09 -9.73 18.31
N GLN A 58 -13.95 -10.33 17.11
CA GLN A 58 -12.65 -10.62 16.49
C GLN A 58 -12.26 -9.57 15.47
N VAL A 59 -13.13 -8.61 15.14
CA VAL A 59 -12.89 -7.60 14.11
C VAL A 59 -12.82 -6.23 14.75
N THR A 60 -11.76 -5.48 14.46
CA THR A 60 -11.57 -4.11 14.92
C THR A 60 -11.10 -3.26 13.75
N VAL A 61 -11.71 -2.10 13.55
CA VAL A 61 -11.26 -1.15 12.53
C VAL A 61 -10.14 -0.30 13.13
N THR A 62 -8.94 -0.39 12.56
CA THR A 62 -7.73 0.30 13.09
C THR A 62 -7.24 1.43 12.19
N GLY A 63 -7.86 1.64 11.03
CA GLY A 63 -7.29 2.50 9.99
C GLY A 63 -6.15 1.83 9.23
N SER A 64 -5.53 2.56 8.31
CA SER A 64 -4.41 2.04 7.53
C SER A 64 -3.08 2.39 8.18
N LEU A 65 -2.30 1.35 8.49
CA LEU A 65 -0.94 1.50 9.03
C LEU A 65 -0.01 2.32 8.12
N LYS A 66 -0.38 2.48 6.84
CA LYS A 66 0.34 3.30 5.86
C LYS A 66 0.37 4.79 6.20
N PHE A 67 -0.52 5.26 7.09
CA PHE A 67 -0.58 6.65 7.52
C PHE A 67 0.13 6.91 8.85
N ASP A 68 0.56 5.87 9.57
CA ASP A 68 1.33 5.99 10.82
C ASP A 68 2.83 6.28 10.56
N ILE A 69 3.13 7.01 9.49
CA ILE A 69 4.49 7.40 9.15
C ILE A 69 4.84 8.67 9.93
N SER A 70 5.62 8.51 11.01
CA SER A 70 6.23 9.63 11.71
C SER A 70 7.59 9.97 11.08
N VAL A 71 7.72 11.19 10.55
CA VAL A 71 9.03 11.70 10.11
C VAL A 71 9.80 12.11 11.35
N THR A 72 10.82 11.33 11.71
CA THR A 72 11.67 11.66 12.85
C THR A 72 12.49 12.93 12.57
N PRO A 73 12.81 13.74 13.59
CA PRO A 73 13.66 14.92 13.42
C PRO A 73 15.01 14.60 12.75
N GLN A 74 15.56 13.43 13.04
CA GLN A 74 16.80 12.94 12.46
C GLN A 74 16.65 12.65 10.96
N LEU A 75 15.52 12.06 10.54
CA LEU A 75 15.24 11.82 9.13
C LEU A 75 15.03 13.12 8.37
N ALA A 76 14.32 14.09 8.96
CA ALA A 76 14.15 15.42 8.40
C ALA A 76 15.49 16.14 8.21
N ALA A 77 16.38 16.09 9.21
CA ALA A 77 17.71 16.66 9.12
C ALA A 77 18.54 16.03 7.98
N LYS A 78 18.50 14.70 7.84
CA LYS A 78 19.15 14.00 6.73
C LYS A 78 18.58 14.41 5.36
N ALA A 79 17.28 14.58 5.25
CA ALA A 79 16.64 15.03 4.02
C ALA A 79 17.08 16.45 3.62
N VAL A 80 17.21 17.36 4.59
CA VAL A 80 17.73 18.72 4.37
C VAL A 80 19.20 18.69 3.92
N THR A 81 20.04 17.89 4.56
CA THR A 81 21.44 17.72 4.16
C THR A 81 21.55 17.19 2.73
N LEU A 82 20.78 16.15 2.39
CA LEU A 82 20.75 15.58 1.05
C LEU A 82 20.29 16.60 0.00
N ARG A 83 19.25 17.38 0.32
CA ARG A 83 18.75 18.47 -0.52
C ARG A 83 19.83 19.51 -0.83
N ARG A 84 20.59 19.93 0.18
CA ARG A 84 21.68 20.90 0.04
C ARG A 84 22.84 20.36 -0.80
N GLN A 85 23.21 19.10 -0.61
CA GLN A 85 24.32 18.49 -1.36
C GLN A 85 23.95 18.26 -2.82
N TRP A 86 22.74 17.79 -3.09
CA TRP A 86 22.42 17.27 -4.40
C TRP A 86 21.70 18.28 -5.29
N ALA A 87 20.76 19.08 -4.77
CA ALA A 87 19.96 19.96 -5.61
C ALA A 87 19.55 21.28 -4.91
N PRO A 88 20.49 22.07 -4.36
CA PRO A 88 20.15 23.20 -3.47
C PRO A 88 19.15 24.20 -4.07
N HIS A 89 19.24 24.50 -5.37
CA HIS A 89 18.42 25.52 -6.06
C HIS A 89 17.60 24.99 -7.23
N ARG A 90 17.52 23.67 -7.41
CA ARG A 90 16.79 23.07 -8.53
C ARG A 90 15.51 22.40 -8.04
N PRO A 91 14.36 22.57 -8.70
CA PRO A 91 13.19 21.76 -8.41
C PRO A 91 13.54 20.26 -8.55
N VAL A 92 13.04 19.44 -7.63
CA VAL A 92 13.24 17.99 -7.63
C VAL A 92 11.91 17.30 -7.63
N TRP A 93 11.71 16.39 -8.56
CA TRP A 93 10.56 15.49 -8.60
C TRP A 93 11.01 14.10 -8.17
N ILE A 94 10.21 13.45 -7.34
CA ILE A 94 10.47 12.11 -6.84
C ILE A 94 9.32 11.21 -7.28
N ALA A 95 9.64 10.21 -8.09
CA ALA A 95 8.72 9.13 -8.43
C ALA A 95 9.24 7.85 -7.78
N THR A 96 8.48 7.33 -6.82
CA THR A 96 8.79 6.09 -6.09
C THR A 96 7.84 4.98 -6.49
N SER A 97 8.25 3.72 -6.37
CA SER A 97 7.49 2.52 -6.80
C SER A 97 7.37 2.34 -8.31
N THR A 98 8.38 2.79 -9.07
CA THR A 98 8.49 2.42 -10.48
C THR A 98 8.91 0.96 -10.61
N GLN A 99 8.06 0.11 -11.19
CA GLN A 99 8.45 -1.23 -11.61
C GLN A 99 9.23 -1.15 -12.93
N PRO A 100 10.48 -1.63 -13.00
CA PRO A 100 11.22 -1.68 -14.24
C PRO A 100 10.67 -2.82 -15.10
N HIS A 101 9.59 -2.58 -15.86
CA HIS A 101 9.26 -3.43 -16.99
C HIS A 101 10.15 -3.03 -18.18
N ILE A 102 11.44 -3.39 -18.09
CA ILE A 102 12.39 -3.31 -19.20
C ILE A 102 12.15 -4.51 -20.11
N ARG A 103 11.02 -4.48 -20.80
CA ARG A 103 10.67 -5.13 -22.08
C ARG A 103 9.16 -5.01 -22.23
N HIS A 104 8.72 -4.46 -23.37
CA HIS A 104 7.32 -4.27 -23.76
C HIS A 104 6.57 -3.03 -23.22
N CYS A 105 7.01 -1.84 -23.64
CA CYS A 105 6.18 -0.64 -23.67
C CYS A 105 5.14 -0.65 -24.83
N TYR A 106 4.43 -1.76 -25.07
CA TYR A 106 3.40 -1.82 -26.13
C TYR A 106 2.03 -2.35 -25.72
N SER A 107 1.77 -2.66 -24.45
CA SER A 107 0.42 -3.08 -24.06
C SER A 107 0.08 -2.65 -22.62
N ASN A 108 -0.93 -1.77 -22.52
CA ASN A 108 -1.70 -1.35 -21.34
C ASN A 108 -1.08 -0.53 -20.19
N SER A 109 0.16 -0.05 -20.28
CA SER A 109 0.73 0.95 -19.34
C SER A 109 0.92 2.34 -19.97
N ARG A 110 -0.06 2.84 -20.73
CA ARG A 110 0.05 4.12 -21.47
C ARG A 110 -0.08 5.39 -20.61
N ILE A 111 -0.47 5.27 -19.34
CA ILE A 111 -0.87 6.43 -18.52
C ILE A 111 0.34 7.20 -17.95
N TYR A 112 1.43 6.51 -17.57
CA TYR A 112 2.55 7.18 -16.87
C TYR A 112 3.53 7.91 -17.78
N CYS A 113 3.81 7.41 -18.99
CA CYS A 113 4.86 8.02 -19.82
C CYS A 113 4.33 9.14 -20.74
N SER A 114 3.12 8.99 -21.27
CA SER A 114 2.56 9.92 -22.26
C SER A 114 2.01 11.23 -21.65
N SER A 115 1.43 11.16 -20.45
CA SER A 115 0.90 12.34 -19.74
C SER A 115 1.98 13.25 -19.13
N TRP A 116 3.19 12.72 -18.90
CA TRP A 116 4.27 13.42 -18.18
C TRP A 116 5.31 14.04 -19.11
N TYR A 117 5.37 13.56 -20.36
CA TYR A 117 6.32 14.04 -21.36
C TYR A 117 6.26 15.56 -21.59
N PRO A 118 5.07 16.20 -21.73
CA PRO A 118 4.99 17.66 -21.91
C PRO A 118 5.46 18.45 -20.68
N VAL A 119 5.28 17.89 -19.48
CA VAL A 119 5.62 18.54 -18.20
C VAL A 119 7.14 18.48 -17.94
N ILE A 120 7.78 17.37 -18.32
CA ILE A 120 9.23 17.18 -18.17
C ILE A 120 10.00 18.02 -19.21
N GLN A 121 9.46 18.19 -20.43
CA GLN A 121 10.12 18.98 -21.49
C GLN A 121 10.22 20.48 -21.18
N ASN A 122 9.26 21.05 -20.44
CA ASN A 122 9.28 22.46 -20.04
C ASN A 122 10.17 22.75 -18.81
N ALA A 123 10.81 21.73 -18.25
CA ALA A 123 11.54 21.80 -16.98
C ALA A 123 13.06 21.59 -17.17
N SER A 124 13.68 22.32 -18.09
CA SER A 124 15.09 22.20 -18.50
C SER A 124 16.15 22.35 -17.38
N ARG A 125 15.75 22.76 -16.16
CA ARG A 125 16.60 22.84 -14.96
C ARG A 125 16.20 21.91 -13.81
N MET A 126 15.22 21.03 -14.00
CA MET A 126 14.69 20.13 -12.97
C MET A 126 15.49 18.83 -12.88
N ARG A 127 15.48 18.16 -11.71
CA ARG A 127 16.02 16.80 -11.55
C ARG A 127 14.90 15.82 -11.19
N LEU A 128 14.92 14.64 -11.82
CA LEU A 128 14.00 13.54 -11.54
C LEU A 128 14.73 12.43 -10.77
N ILE A 129 14.19 12.04 -9.62
CA ILE A 129 14.63 10.88 -8.85
C ILE A 129 13.63 9.75 -9.12
N LEU A 130 14.11 8.67 -9.73
CA LEU A 130 13.37 7.43 -9.92
C LEU A 130 13.85 6.41 -8.89
N SER A 131 12.97 6.04 -7.96
CA SER A 131 13.24 4.96 -7.01
C SER A 131 12.49 3.71 -7.44
N ALA A 132 13.23 2.80 -8.06
CA ALA A 132 12.76 1.45 -8.36
C ALA A 132 12.71 0.61 -7.07
N ARG A 133 11.75 -0.31 -7.01
CA ARG A 133 11.74 -1.35 -5.98
C ARG A 133 12.97 -2.22 -6.21
N LEU A 134 13.84 -2.32 -5.20
CA LEU A 134 14.88 -3.35 -5.17
C LEU A 134 14.18 -4.60 -4.66
N ASP A 135 13.91 -5.53 -5.56
CA ASP A 135 13.39 -6.86 -5.22
C ASP A 135 14.49 -7.71 -4.59
#